data_AF-A0AA35NQI0-F1
#
_entry.id   AF-A0AA35NQI0-F1
#
_cell.length_a   1.000
_cell.length_b   1.000
_cell.length_c   1.000
_cell.angle_alpha   90.00
_cell.angle_beta   90.00
_cell.angle_gamma   90.00
#
_symmetry.space_group_name_H-M   'P 1'
#
loop_
_entity.id
_entity.type
_entity.pdbx_description
1 polymer ?
#
loop_
_entity_poly.entity_id
_entity_poly.type
_entity_poly.pdbx_seq_one_letter_code
_entity_poly.pdbx_strand_id
1 'polypeptide(L)'
;MNANIWVAASDGNVERVESILRDSNGAMTPQSKDVNGYTPMHAAAAYGHADLLKKLCSVYNGDINVLDNDGDTPLHHVEDVATARLIVEELGGNVTIRNAEGQTPYDSFVENGEDGELIEYMRIKSGVADAASSVDGSQGEGIVNSQLLAQFKDNVRYTLENDPEDGADEATLQRRRQLEQIITGDNAEEELERYIRTMVREQMLGQGSTEHGEEEPDSKRRR
;
A
#
# COMPACT_ATOMS: atom_id res chain seq x y z
N MET A 1 43.15 -7.16 11.69
CA MET A 1 41.90 -7.93 11.62
C MET A 1 41.57 -8.14 10.15
N ASN A 2 41.31 -9.38 9.72
CA ASN A 2 40.83 -9.66 8.36
C ASN A 2 39.37 -9.19 8.27
N ALA A 3 39.15 -7.89 8.11
CA ALA A 3 37.82 -7.37 7.82
C ALA A 3 37.39 -7.93 6.46
N ASN A 4 36.39 -8.81 6.50
CA ASN A 4 35.72 -9.40 5.36
C ASN A 4 34.84 -8.33 4.67
N ILE A 5 34.30 -8.65 3.49
CA ILE A 5 33.57 -7.68 2.68
C ILE A 5 32.29 -7.16 3.36
N TRP A 6 31.62 -8.02 4.16
CA TRP A 6 30.39 -7.65 4.88
C TRP A 6 30.66 -6.64 5.99
N VAL A 7 31.72 -6.83 6.79
CA VAL A 7 32.12 -5.86 7.82
C VAL A 7 32.58 -4.55 7.19
N ALA A 8 33.35 -4.62 6.10
CA ALA A 8 33.73 -3.40 5.38
C ALA A 8 32.51 -2.64 4.83
N ALA A 9 31.46 -3.37 4.43
CA ALA A 9 30.22 -2.78 3.95
C ALA A 9 29.35 -2.20 5.08
N SER A 10 29.27 -2.86 6.24
CA SER A 10 28.58 -2.31 7.42
C SER A 10 29.26 -1.06 7.98
N ASP A 11 30.58 -0.96 7.82
CA ASP A 11 31.35 0.23 8.20
C ASP A 11 31.27 1.36 7.15
N GLY A 12 30.64 1.12 5.99
CA GLY A 12 30.60 2.07 4.88
C GLY A 12 31.96 2.32 4.23
N ASN A 13 32.94 1.43 4.45
CA ASN A 13 34.30 1.59 3.96
C ASN A 13 34.39 1.23 2.47
N VAL A 14 34.00 2.18 1.64
CA VAL A 14 33.94 2.06 0.18
C VAL A 14 35.28 1.58 -0.38
N GLU A 15 36.39 2.22 0.00
CA GLU A 15 37.72 1.89 -0.52
C GLU A 15 38.09 0.44 -0.23
N ARG A 16 37.74 -0.04 0.98
CA ARG A 16 38.03 -1.41 1.39
C ARG A 16 37.16 -2.42 0.68
N VAL A 17 35.85 -2.16 0.53
CA VAL A 17 34.97 -3.03 -0.26
C VAL A 17 35.47 -3.13 -1.69
N GLU A 18 35.82 -2.00 -2.31
CA GLU A 18 36.35 -1.98 -3.67
C GLU A 18 37.69 -2.72 -3.81
N SER A 19 38.62 -2.55 -2.86
CA SER A 19 39.87 -3.33 -2.84
C SER A 19 39.58 -4.83 -2.77
N ILE A 20 38.68 -5.26 -1.88
CA ILE A 20 38.32 -6.68 -1.77
C ILE A 20 37.74 -7.20 -3.08
N LEU A 21 36.80 -6.48 -3.71
CA LEU A 21 36.19 -6.89 -4.97
C LEU A 21 37.23 -7.01 -6.10
N ARG A 22 38.12 -6.01 -6.23
CA ARG A 22 39.18 -6.01 -7.26
C ARG A 22 40.22 -7.12 -7.02
N ASP A 23 40.69 -7.27 -5.78
CA ASP A 23 41.79 -8.16 -5.43
C ASP A 23 41.35 -9.63 -5.34
N SER A 24 40.05 -9.89 -5.22
CA SER A 24 39.49 -11.25 -5.16
C SER A 24 39.53 -12.00 -6.48
N ASN A 25 39.82 -11.33 -7.61
CA ASN A 25 39.82 -11.92 -8.96
C ASN A 25 38.51 -12.70 -9.26
N GLY A 26 37.37 -12.16 -8.82
CA GLY A 26 36.03 -12.76 -8.99
C GLY A 26 35.62 -13.76 -7.92
N ALA A 27 36.48 -14.09 -6.96
CA ALA A 27 36.11 -14.94 -5.82
C ALA A 27 35.10 -14.25 -4.88
N MET A 28 35.08 -12.91 -4.88
CA MET A 28 34.12 -12.11 -4.13
C MET A 28 33.36 -11.18 -5.10
N THR A 29 32.06 -11.07 -4.90
CA THR A 29 31.15 -10.22 -5.68
C THR A 29 30.22 -9.47 -4.73
N PRO A 30 29.47 -8.45 -5.20
CA PRO A 30 28.42 -7.83 -4.40
C PRO A 30 27.31 -8.82 -3.97
N GLN A 31 27.22 -9.99 -4.60
CA GLN A 31 26.25 -11.06 -4.31
C GLN A 31 26.84 -12.13 -3.39
N SER A 32 28.10 -12.00 -2.97
CA SER A 32 28.72 -12.98 -2.08
C SER A 32 28.00 -13.02 -0.75
N LYS A 33 27.45 -14.19 -0.45
CA LYS A 33 26.65 -14.46 0.75
C LYS A 33 27.53 -14.93 1.90
N ASP A 34 27.25 -14.45 3.11
CA ASP A 34 27.79 -15.03 4.33
C ASP A 34 27.01 -16.29 4.73
N VAL A 35 27.23 -16.77 5.96
CA VAL A 35 26.56 -17.99 6.49
C VAL A 35 25.03 -17.84 6.61
N ASN A 36 24.53 -16.62 6.72
CA ASN A 36 23.10 -16.29 6.82
C ASN A 36 22.51 -15.86 5.47
N GLY A 37 23.27 -15.97 4.38
CA GLY A 37 22.82 -15.50 3.08
C GLY A 37 22.99 -13.99 2.89
N TYR A 38 23.51 -13.29 3.89
CA TYR A 38 23.64 -11.84 3.92
C TYR A 38 24.71 -11.38 2.94
N THR A 39 24.44 -10.33 2.19
CA THR A 39 25.38 -9.79 1.19
C THR A 39 25.93 -8.45 1.63
N PRO A 40 27.05 -7.96 1.03
CA PRO A 40 27.52 -6.59 1.26
C PRO A 40 26.45 -5.53 1.01
N MET A 41 25.47 -5.79 0.13
CA MET A 41 24.37 -4.87 -0.14
C MET A 41 23.37 -4.81 1.01
N HIS A 42 23.08 -5.94 1.67
CA HIS A 42 22.26 -5.94 2.88
C HIS A 42 22.94 -5.13 3.99
N ALA A 43 24.23 -5.39 4.23
CA ALA A 43 25.01 -4.65 5.23
C ALA A 43 25.06 -3.14 4.92
N ALA A 44 25.29 -2.76 3.65
CA ALA A 44 25.28 -1.36 3.26
C ALA A 44 23.91 -0.70 3.42
N ALA A 45 22.82 -1.42 3.14
CA ALA A 45 21.45 -0.93 3.30
C ALA A 45 21.07 -0.75 4.77
N ALA A 46 21.41 -1.71 5.63
CA ALA A 46 21.11 -1.66 7.06
C ALA A 46 21.70 -0.45 7.77
N TYR A 47 22.90 -0.01 7.34
CA TYR A 47 23.60 1.12 7.95
C TYR A 47 23.57 2.40 7.10
N GLY A 48 22.71 2.45 6.07
CA GLY A 48 22.47 3.65 5.27
C GLY A 48 23.64 4.12 4.40
N HIS A 49 24.50 3.21 3.96
CA HIS A 49 25.70 3.52 3.15
C HIS A 49 25.36 3.73 1.67
N ALA A 50 24.68 4.85 1.39
CA ALA A 50 24.19 5.23 0.07
C ALA A 50 25.24 5.17 -1.06
N ASP A 51 26.41 5.77 -0.83
CA ASP A 51 27.48 5.80 -1.83
C ASP A 51 28.01 4.40 -2.17
N LEU A 52 28.07 3.53 -1.16
CA LEU A 52 28.47 2.15 -1.33
C LEU A 52 27.42 1.38 -2.15
N LEU A 53 26.14 1.50 -1.83
CA LEU A 53 25.04 0.88 -2.59
C LEU A 53 25.06 1.29 -4.06
N LYS A 54 25.20 2.60 -4.34
CA LYS A 54 25.32 3.13 -5.71
C LYS A 54 26.47 2.48 -6.46
N LYS A 55 27.64 2.38 -5.83
CA LYS A 55 28.84 1.75 -6.44
C LYS A 55 28.66 0.26 -6.67
N LEU A 56 28.13 -0.47 -5.69
CA LEU A 56 27.90 -1.92 -5.82
C LEU A 56 26.96 -2.22 -6.99
N CYS A 57 25.89 -1.43 -7.20
CA CYS A 57 24.98 -1.62 -8.33
C CYS A 57 25.60 -1.17 -9.67
N SER A 58 26.11 0.05 -9.74
CA SER A 58 26.51 0.67 -11.01
C SER A 58 27.86 0.21 -11.56
N VAL A 59 28.83 -0.07 -10.68
CA VAL A 59 30.21 -0.42 -11.07
C VAL A 59 30.43 -1.93 -11.05
N TYR A 60 29.83 -2.61 -10.07
CA TYR A 60 30.05 -4.04 -9.84
C TYR A 60 28.85 -4.91 -10.22
N ASN A 61 27.86 -4.33 -10.91
CA ASN A 61 26.66 -5.02 -11.43
C ASN A 61 25.88 -5.78 -10.35
N GLY A 62 25.87 -5.25 -9.13
CA GLY A 62 25.16 -5.88 -8.03
C GLY A 62 23.64 -5.80 -8.20
N ASP A 63 22.96 -6.88 -7.83
CA ASP A 63 21.50 -6.96 -7.77
C ASP A 63 20.98 -6.47 -6.42
N ILE A 64 20.27 -5.33 -6.40
CA ILE A 64 19.70 -4.75 -5.19
C ILE A 64 18.49 -5.54 -4.65
N ASN A 65 17.97 -6.50 -5.42
CA ASN A 65 16.86 -7.38 -5.03
C ASN A 65 17.34 -8.77 -4.60
N VAL A 66 18.64 -8.93 -4.34
CA VAL A 66 19.22 -10.18 -3.84
C VAL A 66 18.56 -10.59 -2.53
N LEU A 67 18.23 -11.87 -2.39
CA LEU A 67 17.60 -12.41 -1.18
C LEU A 67 18.67 -12.99 -0.25
N ASP A 68 18.55 -12.79 1.06
CA ASP A 68 19.30 -13.56 2.07
C ASP A 68 18.65 -14.95 2.32
N ASN A 69 18.96 -15.61 3.44
CA ASN A 69 18.37 -16.92 3.75
C ASN A 69 16.93 -16.83 4.30
N ASP A 70 16.55 -15.69 4.86
CA ASP A 70 15.20 -15.42 5.35
C ASP A 70 14.30 -14.88 4.23
N GLY A 71 14.85 -14.72 3.02
CA GLY A 71 14.14 -14.22 1.86
C GLY A 71 14.02 -12.69 1.86
N ASP A 72 14.71 -12.02 2.77
CA ASP A 72 14.74 -10.57 2.83
C ASP A 72 15.65 -10.02 1.72
N THR A 73 15.24 -8.89 1.14
CA THR A 73 16.07 -8.07 0.26
C THR A 73 16.86 -7.05 1.07
N PRO A 74 17.90 -6.39 0.52
CA PRO A 74 18.49 -5.20 1.15
C PRO A 74 17.46 -4.15 1.59
N LEU A 75 16.36 -4.00 0.84
CA LEU A 75 15.27 -3.09 1.19
C LEU A 75 14.49 -3.46 2.46
N HIS A 76 14.49 -4.73 2.91
CA HIS A 76 13.84 -5.12 4.17
C HIS A 76 14.66 -4.70 5.40
N HIS A 77 15.96 -4.44 5.20
CA HIS A 77 16.90 -4.14 6.29
C HIS A 77 17.16 -2.65 6.50
N VAL A 78 16.60 -1.74 5.70
CA VAL A 78 16.89 -0.31 5.84
C VAL A 78 16.30 0.27 7.13
N GLU A 79 17.05 1.15 7.79
CA GLU A 79 16.60 1.85 9.00
C GLU A 79 16.16 3.31 8.72
N ASP A 80 16.42 3.84 7.52
CA ASP A 80 16.16 5.24 7.21
C ASP A 80 15.52 5.47 5.82
N VAL A 81 14.77 6.57 5.75
CA VAL A 81 14.00 6.97 4.56
C VAL A 81 14.90 7.36 3.39
N ALA A 82 16.08 7.93 3.63
CA ALA A 82 16.96 8.38 2.56
C ALA A 82 17.54 7.17 1.80
N THR A 83 17.92 6.13 2.53
CA THR A 83 18.39 4.85 1.98
C THR A 83 17.25 4.09 1.28
N ALA A 84 16.06 4.08 1.87
CA ALA A 84 14.86 3.55 1.21
C ALA A 84 14.59 4.25 -0.14
N ARG A 85 14.61 5.59 -0.16
CA ARG A 85 14.43 6.39 -1.39
C ARG A 85 15.46 6.05 -2.44
N LEU A 86 16.72 5.98 -2.04
CA LEU A 86 17.80 5.59 -2.93
C LEU A 86 17.53 4.23 -3.58
N ILE A 87 17.25 3.21 -2.77
CA ILE A 87 17.05 1.85 -3.26
C ILE A 87 15.87 1.78 -4.23
N VAL A 88 14.72 2.36 -3.87
CA VAL A 88 13.49 2.29 -4.67
C VAL A 88 13.57 3.14 -5.93
N GLU A 89 14.07 4.38 -5.83
CA GLU A 89 13.94 5.37 -6.92
C GLU A 89 15.13 5.38 -7.86
N GLU A 90 16.34 5.09 -7.37
CA GLU A 90 17.55 5.12 -8.21
C GLU A 90 18.08 3.73 -8.54
N LEU A 91 17.99 2.77 -7.61
CA LEU A 91 18.60 1.44 -7.77
C LEU A 91 17.64 0.37 -8.28
N GLY A 92 16.33 0.65 -8.34
CA GLY A 92 15.32 -0.29 -8.84
C GLY A 92 14.94 -1.38 -7.83
N GLY A 93 14.98 -1.06 -6.54
CA GLY A 93 14.53 -1.94 -5.47
C GLY A 93 13.04 -2.23 -5.55
N ASN A 94 12.67 -3.51 -5.48
CA ASN A 94 11.30 -3.97 -5.59
C ASN A 94 10.63 -4.04 -4.21
N VAL A 95 9.68 -3.14 -3.99
CA VAL A 95 8.88 -3.02 -2.75
C VAL A 95 7.85 -4.14 -2.56
N THR A 96 7.66 -5.02 -3.54
CA THR A 96 6.62 -6.07 -3.52
C THR A 96 7.15 -7.48 -3.23
N ILE A 97 8.49 -7.64 -3.14
CA ILE A 97 9.09 -8.94 -2.82
C ILE A 97 8.70 -9.34 -1.41
N ARG A 98 8.32 -10.60 -1.24
CA ARG A 98 7.96 -11.17 0.06
C ARG A 98 9.06 -12.08 0.58
N ASN A 99 9.43 -11.91 1.84
CA ASN A 99 10.35 -12.79 2.53
C ASN A 99 9.71 -14.16 2.87
N ALA A 100 10.44 -15.03 3.59
CA ALA A 100 9.98 -16.36 3.94
C ALA A 100 8.74 -16.37 4.86
N GLU A 101 8.50 -15.28 5.60
CA GLU A 101 7.31 -15.08 6.43
C GLU A 101 6.13 -14.50 5.62
N GLY A 102 6.33 -14.25 4.33
CA GLY A 102 5.31 -13.70 3.43
C GLY A 102 5.18 -12.18 3.53
N GLN A 103 6.13 -11.49 4.14
CA GLN A 103 6.09 -10.05 4.39
C GLN A 103 6.80 -9.27 3.31
N THR A 104 6.21 -8.16 2.86
CA THR A 104 6.94 -7.15 2.07
C THR A 104 7.84 -6.30 2.97
N PRO A 105 8.77 -5.47 2.42
CA PRO A 105 9.52 -4.52 3.23
C PRO A 105 8.61 -3.64 4.09
N TYR A 106 7.50 -3.16 3.51
CA TYR A 106 6.50 -2.38 4.25
C TYR A 106 5.90 -3.15 5.43
N ASP A 107 5.49 -4.40 5.22
CA ASP A 107 4.88 -5.23 6.27
C ASP A 107 5.86 -5.45 7.44
N SER A 108 7.14 -5.70 7.13
CA SER A 108 8.21 -5.88 8.13
C SER A 108 8.44 -4.61 8.97
N PHE A 109 8.47 -3.43 8.35
CA PHE A 109 8.63 -2.17 9.09
C PHE A 109 7.45 -1.88 10.03
N VAL A 110 6.24 -2.23 9.60
CA VAL A 110 5.03 -2.07 10.43
C VAL A 110 5.06 -3.01 11.63
N GLU A 111 5.48 -4.27 11.46
CA GLU A 111 5.57 -5.23 12.55
C GLU A 111 6.66 -4.88 13.57
N ASN A 112 7.84 -4.49 13.09
CA ASN A 112 8.98 -4.14 13.94
C ASN A 112 8.81 -2.78 14.65
N GLY A 113 7.86 -1.95 14.20
CA GLY A 113 7.58 -0.65 14.81
C GLY A 113 8.64 0.40 14.49
N GLU A 114 9.11 0.41 13.24
CA GLU A 114 10.16 1.32 12.74
C GLU A 114 9.72 2.80 12.68
N ASP A 115 10.62 3.67 12.24
CA ASP A 115 10.36 5.10 12.07
C ASP A 115 9.11 5.37 11.22
N GLY A 116 8.22 6.23 11.73
CA GLY A 116 6.97 6.58 11.06
C GLY A 116 7.16 7.23 9.68
N GLU A 117 8.26 7.97 9.46
CA GLU A 117 8.56 8.54 8.15
C GLU A 117 8.93 7.44 7.13
N LEU A 118 9.67 6.42 7.56
CA LEU A 118 10.05 5.27 6.73
C LEU A 118 8.83 4.44 6.36
N ILE A 119 7.98 4.13 7.35
CA ILE A 119 6.73 3.42 7.14
C ILE A 119 5.84 4.19 6.15
N GLU A 120 5.67 5.49 6.34
CA GLU A 120 4.82 6.31 5.45
C GLU A 120 5.38 6.36 4.03
N TYR A 121 6.70 6.53 3.88
CA TYR A 121 7.33 6.47 2.57
C TYR A 121 7.09 5.13 1.86
N MET A 122 7.33 4.02 2.55
CA MET A 122 7.16 2.68 2.00
C MET A 122 5.70 2.37 1.72
N ARG A 123 4.77 2.90 2.51
CA ARG A 123 3.33 2.79 2.28
C ARG A 123 2.92 3.44 0.97
N ILE A 124 3.39 4.66 0.72
CA ILE A 124 3.17 5.39 -0.55
C ILE A 124 3.76 4.61 -1.72
N LYS A 125 4.97 4.05 -1.58
CA LYS A 125 5.65 3.34 -2.68
C LYS A 125 5.12 1.95 -2.97
N SER A 126 4.71 1.21 -1.95
CA SER A 126 4.09 -0.11 -2.09
C SER A 126 2.70 -0.05 -2.72
N GLY A 127 2.11 1.14 -2.83
CA GLY A 127 0.74 1.30 -3.30
C GLY A 127 -0.28 0.76 -2.30
N VAL A 128 0.14 0.56 -1.04
CA VAL A 128 -0.76 0.32 0.09
C VAL A 128 -1.48 1.65 0.36
N ALA A 129 -2.53 1.87 -0.43
CA ALA A 129 -3.33 3.08 -0.42
C ALA A 129 -3.77 3.41 1.00
N ASP A 130 -3.78 4.70 1.30
CA ASP A 130 -4.20 5.21 2.58
C ASP A 130 -5.69 4.96 2.72
N ALA A 131 -6.04 4.10 3.66
CA ALA A 131 -7.32 4.19 4.32
C ALA A 131 -7.37 5.40 5.30
N ALA A 132 -6.28 6.18 5.44
CA ALA A 132 -6.18 7.14 6.52
C ALA A 132 -5.43 8.46 6.24
N SER A 133 -5.19 8.91 5.01
CA SER A 133 -4.84 10.33 4.79
C SER A 133 -5.00 10.76 3.32
N SER A 134 -6.18 11.27 2.98
CA SER A 134 -6.33 12.15 1.82
C SER A 134 -7.49 13.11 2.07
N VAL A 135 -7.25 14.08 2.96
CA VAL A 135 -7.88 15.40 2.82
C VAL A 135 -7.03 16.17 1.81
N ASP A 136 -7.22 15.89 0.52
CA ASP A 136 -7.15 16.94 -0.48
C ASP A 136 -8.03 16.56 -1.67
N GLY A 137 -8.93 17.47 -2.00
CA GLY A 137 -10.04 17.23 -2.91
C GLY A 137 -9.58 17.28 -4.35
N SER A 138 -9.43 16.13 -5.00
CA SER A 138 -9.89 15.98 -6.39
C SER A 138 -9.93 14.51 -6.81
N GLN A 139 -11.08 14.15 -7.37
CA GLN A 139 -11.39 12.91 -8.11
C GLN A 139 -11.71 11.68 -7.25
N GLY A 140 -13.00 11.57 -6.94
CA GLY A 140 -13.61 10.37 -6.40
C GLY A 140 -13.73 9.29 -7.47
N GLU A 141 -12.82 8.32 -7.41
CA GLU A 141 -13.06 6.96 -7.87
C GLU A 141 -13.02 6.02 -6.66
N GLY A 142 -14.09 5.27 -6.51
CA GLY A 142 -14.57 4.77 -5.23
C GLY A 142 -13.74 3.64 -4.64
N ILE A 143 -13.50 3.77 -3.34
CA ILE A 143 -13.13 2.68 -2.45
C ILE A 143 -14.42 1.91 -2.14
N VAL A 144 -14.68 0.82 -2.85
CA VAL A 144 -15.54 -0.24 -2.33
C VAL A 144 -14.65 -1.46 -2.17
N ASN A 145 -14.29 -1.77 -0.91
CA ASN A 145 -13.51 -2.96 -0.56
C ASN A 145 -14.22 -4.19 -1.16
N SER A 146 -13.51 -5.04 -1.91
CA SER A 146 -14.08 -6.23 -2.56
C SER A 146 -14.81 -7.16 -1.59
N GLN A 147 -14.37 -7.22 -0.34
CA GLN A 147 -15.02 -7.99 0.71
C GLN A 147 -16.29 -7.33 1.24
N LEU A 148 -16.32 -5.99 1.32
CA LEU A 148 -17.52 -5.24 1.67
C LEU A 148 -18.55 -5.27 0.53
N LEU A 149 -18.08 -5.24 -0.73
CA LEU A 149 -18.91 -5.41 -1.92
C LEU A 149 -19.58 -6.80 -1.93
N ALA A 150 -18.82 -7.85 -1.61
CA ALA A 150 -19.35 -9.20 -1.49
C ALA A 150 -20.39 -9.33 -0.35
N GLN A 151 -20.09 -8.77 0.82
CA GLN A 151 -21.03 -8.77 1.94
C GLN A 151 -22.31 -7.98 1.62
N PHE A 152 -22.19 -6.85 0.92
CA PHE A 152 -23.34 -6.07 0.48
C PHE A 152 -24.17 -6.83 -0.57
N LYS A 153 -23.54 -7.51 -1.53
CA LYS A 153 -24.20 -8.40 -2.49
C LYS A 153 -25.06 -9.43 -1.79
N ASP A 154 -24.50 -10.12 -0.79
CA ASP A 154 -25.21 -11.16 -0.04
C ASP A 154 -26.39 -10.59 0.76
N ASN A 155 -26.20 -9.42 1.40
CA ASN A 155 -27.25 -8.76 2.15
C ASN A 155 -28.40 -8.27 1.25
N VAL A 156 -28.09 -7.68 0.10
CA VAL A 156 -29.10 -7.21 -0.87
C VAL A 156 -29.85 -8.39 -1.47
N ARG A 157 -29.15 -9.45 -1.85
CA ARG A 157 -29.79 -10.66 -2.36
C ARG A 157 -30.74 -11.27 -1.33
N TYR A 158 -30.29 -11.34 -0.07
CA TYR A 158 -31.10 -11.86 1.02
C TYR A 158 -32.36 -11.01 1.27
N THR A 159 -32.26 -9.68 1.21
CA THR A 159 -33.44 -8.81 1.36
C THR A 159 -34.37 -8.89 0.16
N LEU A 160 -33.86 -9.02 -1.07
CA LEU A 160 -34.69 -9.26 -2.25
C LEU A 160 -35.47 -10.58 -2.16
N GLU A 161 -34.81 -11.64 -1.67
CA GLU A 161 -35.42 -12.97 -1.55
C GLU A 161 -36.42 -13.08 -0.37
N ASN A 162 -36.28 -12.27 0.69
CA ASN A 162 -37.04 -12.46 1.93
C ASN A 162 -37.99 -11.31 2.34
N ASP A 163 -37.91 -10.11 1.74
CA ASP A 163 -38.82 -9.00 2.10
C ASP A 163 -40.07 -8.97 1.20
N PRO A 164 -41.29 -9.03 1.78
CA PRO A 164 -42.53 -9.03 1.02
C PRO A 164 -42.74 -7.69 0.29
N GLU A 165 -43.08 -7.73 -1.00
CA GLU A 165 -43.41 -6.54 -1.83
C GLU A 165 -44.65 -5.77 -1.34
N ASP A 166 -45.40 -6.34 -0.40
CA ASP A 166 -46.74 -5.87 -0.03
C ASP A 166 -46.66 -4.69 0.96
N GLY A 167 -46.92 -3.48 0.46
CA GLY A 167 -46.92 -2.24 1.23
C GLY A 167 -45.65 -1.38 1.12
N ALA A 168 -44.69 -1.76 0.28
CA ALA A 168 -43.51 -0.93 0.01
C ALA A 168 -43.86 0.30 -0.83
N ASP A 169 -43.24 1.44 -0.52
CA ASP A 169 -43.37 2.67 -1.28
C ASP A 169 -42.69 2.56 -2.67
N GLU A 170 -43.17 3.35 -3.62
CA GLU A 170 -42.74 3.27 -5.02
C GLU A 170 -41.21 3.44 -5.20
N ALA A 171 -40.56 4.24 -4.34
CA ALA A 171 -39.12 4.44 -4.38
C ALA A 171 -38.34 3.19 -3.92
N THR A 172 -38.89 2.40 -3.01
CA THR A 172 -38.31 1.12 -2.58
C THR A 172 -38.49 0.06 -3.65
N LEU A 173 -39.66 0.01 -4.30
CA LEU A 173 -39.91 -0.89 -5.44
C LEU A 173 -39.03 -0.57 -6.66
N GLN A 174 -38.80 0.72 -6.95
CA GLN A 174 -37.89 1.14 -8.03
C GLN A 174 -36.44 0.72 -7.76
N ARG A 175 -35.95 0.91 -6.53
CA ARG A 175 -34.62 0.45 -6.13
C ARG A 175 -34.47 -1.06 -6.26
N ARG A 176 -35.47 -1.84 -5.84
CA ARG A 176 -35.51 -3.30 -5.99
C ARG A 176 -35.43 -3.72 -7.47
N ARG A 177 -36.26 -3.16 -8.35
CA ARG A 177 -36.23 -3.47 -9.79
C ARG A 177 -34.90 -3.13 -10.45
N GLN A 178 -34.29 -2.01 -10.06
CA GLN A 178 -32.99 -1.61 -10.59
C GLN A 178 -31.89 -2.58 -10.17
N LEU A 179 -31.90 -3.06 -8.93
CA LEU A 179 -30.97 -4.08 -8.43
C LEU A 179 -31.16 -5.42 -9.14
N GLU A 180 -32.39 -5.86 -9.39
CA GLU A 180 -32.66 -7.10 -10.14
C GLU A 180 -32.14 -7.05 -11.57
N GLN A 181 -32.32 -5.92 -12.27
CA GLN A 181 -31.77 -5.72 -13.62
C GLN A 181 -30.24 -5.77 -13.64
N ILE A 182 -29.60 -5.20 -12.61
CA ILE A 182 -28.15 -5.24 -12.46
C ILE A 182 -27.69 -6.68 -12.23
N ILE A 183 -28.31 -7.42 -11.31
CA ILE A 183 -27.90 -8.79 -10.95
C ILE A 183 -28.11 -9.78 -12.11
N THR A 184 -29.10 -9.56 -12.97
CA THR A 184 -29.42 -10.44 -14.10
C THR A 184 -28.71 -10.07 -15.41
N GLY A 185 -27.98 -8.95 -15.45
CA GLY A 185 -27.23 -8.50 -16.63
C GLY A 185 -25.85 -9.15 -16.79
N ASP A 186 -25.32 -9.14 -18.02
CA ASP A 186 -24.02 -9.73 -18.36
C ASP A 186 -22.81 -9.04 -17.68
N ASN A 187 -22.99 -7.83 -17.16
CA ASN A 187 -21.96 -7.03 -16.47
C ASN A 187 -22.36 -6.68 -15.03
N ALA A 188 -23.01 -7.63 -14.34
CA ALA A 188 -23.61 -7.42 -13.02
C ALA A 188 -22.64 -6.88 -11.96
N GLU A 189 -21.36 -7.22 -12.05
CA GLU A 189 -20.35 -6.81 -11.07
C GLU A 189 -20.01 -5.32 -11.14
N GLU A 190 -19.69 -4.81 -12.34
CA GLU A 190 -19.34 -3.40 -12.54
C GLU A 190 -20.55 -2.46 -12.34
N GLU A 191 -21.74 -2.89 -12.80
CA GLU A 191 -22.97 -2.10 -12.66
C GLU A 191 -23.41 -1.99 -11.19
N LEU A 192 -23.25 -3.07 -10.42
CA LEU A 192 -23.56 -3.06 -8.99
C LEU A 192 -22.60 -2.19 -8.21
N GLU A 193 -21.30 -2.27 -8.54
CA GLU A 193 -20.31 -1.40 -7.92
C GLU A 193 -20.63 0.08 -8.18
N ARG A 194 -20.98 0.42 -9.42
CA ARG A 194 -21.42 1.77 -9.79
C ARG A 194 -22.66 2.21 -9.02
N TYR A 195 -23.63 1.31 -8.86
CA TYR A 195 -24.85 1.57 -8.10
C TYR A 195 -24.56 1.83 -6.62
N ILE A 196 -23.71 1.02 -5.98
CA ILE A 196 -23.32 1.18 -4.57
C ILE A 196 -22.54 2.48 -4.37
N ARG A 197 -21.59 2.80 -5.26
CA ARG A 197 -20.86 4.07 -5.23
C ARG A 197 -21.81 5.27 -5.31
N THR A 198 -22.86 5.16 -6.12
CA THR A 198 -23.87 6.23 -6.28
C THR A 198 -24.72 6.36 -5.02
N MET A 199 -25.21 5.26 -4.46
CA MET A 199 -25.97 5.23 -3.20
C MET A 199 -25.17 5.79 -2.01
N VAL A 200 -23.91 5.37 -1.85
CA VAL A 200 -23.03 5.87 -0.78
C VAL A 200 -22.78 7.37 -0.96
N ARG A 201 -22.58 7.83 -2.19
CA ARG A 201 -22.44 9.26 -2.50
C ARG A 201 -23.70 10.04 -2.14
N GLU A 202 -24.88 9.55 -2.47
CA GLU A 202 -26.15 10.18 -2.13
C GLU A 202 -26.40 10.21 -0.62
N GLN A 203 -26.07 9.14 0.10
CA GLN A 203 -26.23 9.05 1.55
C GLN A 203 -25.26 9.99 2.30
N MET A 204 -24.04 10.16 1.79
CA MET A 204 -23.05 11.12 2.33
C MET A 204 -23.45 12.57 2.04
N LEU A 205 -24.05 12.85 0.87
CA LEU A 205 -24.56 14.19 0.54
C LEU A 205 -25.84 14.55 1.32
N GLY A 206 -26.59 13.55 1.78
CA GLY A 206 -27.83 13.73 2.55
C GLY A 206 -27.66 14.12 4.03
N GLN A 207 -26.46 14.02 4.61
CA GLN A 207 -26.20 14.41 6.01
C GLN A 207 -25.85 15.91 6.19
N GLY A 208 -25.78 16.69 5.11
CA GLY A 208 -25.52 18.13 5.14
C GLY A 208 -26.76 19.03 5.21
N SER A 209 -27.94 18.52 5.57
CA SER A 209 -29.17 19.32 5.63
C SER A 209 -30.10 18.87 6.74
N THR A 210 -29.65 19.00 7.98
CA THR A 210 -30.55 19.06 9.15
C THR A 210 -30.10 20.18 10.07
N GLU A 211 -30.50 21.42 9.77
CA GLU A 211 -30.69 22.46 10.79
C GLU A 211 -32.03 23.16 10.54
N HIS A 212 -32.92 22.98 11.53
CA HIS A 212 -34.04 23.80 11.98
C HIS A 212 -35.01 24.40 10.93
N GLY A 213 -36.30 24.04 10.93
CA GLY A 213 -37.17 24.04 12.11
C GLY A 213 -37.71 25.45 12.35
N GLU A 214 -38.83 25.75 11.69
CA GLU A 214 -39.94 26.59 12.13
C GLU A 214 -39.64 28.00 12.69
N GLU A 215 -40.08 29.03 11.97
CA GLU A 215 -40.99 30.01 12.56
C GLU A 215 -41.76 30.74 11.44
N GLU A 216 -43.07 30.46 11.38
CA GLU A 216 -44.05 31.31 10.68
C GLU A 216 -44.04 32.73 11.25
N PRO A 217 -44.46 33.71 10.43
CA PRO A 217 -45.43 34.64 10.98
C PRO A 217 -46.61 34.83 10.02
N ASP A 218 -47.72 34.11 10.25
CA ASP A 218 -49.05 34.64 9.91
C ASP A 218 -49.59 35.42 11.12
N SER A 219 -49.73 36.73 10.97
CA SER A 219 -50.99 37.39 11.31
C SER A 219 -51.03 38.84 10.85
N LYS A 220 -51.85 39.01 9.82
CA LYS A 220 -52.50 40.24 9.35
C LYS A 220 -53.00 41.16 10.47
N ARG A 221 -52.99 42.47 10.16
CA ARG A 221 -54.03 43.50 10.47
C ARG A 221 -54.21 43.85 11.97
N ARG A 222 -54.32 45.12 12.39
CA ARG A 222 -55.24 46.16 11.91
C ARG A 222 -55.07 47.41 12.81
N ARG A 223 -55.20 48.59 12.19
CA ARG A 223 -55.57 49.91 12.73
C ARG A 223 -54.62 50.63 13.68
#